data_AF-A0A358ARM0-F1
#
_entry.id   AF-A0A358ARM0-F1
#
_cell.length_a   1.000
_cell.length_b   1.000
_cell.length_c   1.000
_cell.angle_alpha   90.00
_cell.angle_beta   90.00
_cell.angle_gamma   90.00
#
_symmetry.space_group_name_H-M   'P 1'
#
loop_
_entity.id
_entity.type
_entity.pdbx_description
1 polymer ?
#
loop_
_entity_poly.entity_id
_entity_poly.type
_entity_poly.pdbx_seq_one_letter_code
_entity_poly.pdbx_strand_id
1 'polypeptide(L)'
;MEHFYVICLDTAYRVKSASLLSKGSPTDTPVYIRHIAEAAFRSGTDKVFVAHNHPGGDPKPSAKDIEVTLHIKEALDALSIQFLDHIIIAEDDYFSFVAEQLVRGDFTKEQAVRASYRTGVMQPFFPGYRK
;
A
#
# COMPACT_ATOMS: atom_id res chain seq x y z
N MET A 1 -15.38 4.88 -5.18
CA MET A 1 -15.24 3.61 -4.42
C MET A 1 -13.77 3.40 -4.11
N GLU A 2 -13.47 2.92 -2.92
CA GLU A 2 -12.11 2.65 -2.48
C GLU A 2 -11.66 1.26 -2.92
N HIS A 3 -10.37 1.15 -3.19
CA HIS A 3 -9.70 -0.08 -3.56
C HIS A 3 -8.44 -0.18 -2.72
N PHE A 4 -8.25 -1.30 -2.04
CA PHE A 4 -7.08 -1.56 -1.22
C PHE A 4 -6.23 -2.66 -1.85
N TYR A 5 -4.96 -2.37 -2.06
CA TYR A 5 -3.99 -3.26 -2.68
C TYR A 5 -2.87 -3.63 -1.72
N VAL A 6 -2.37 -4.85 -1.89
CA VAL A 6 -1.04 -5.24 -1.44
C VAL A 6 -0.11 -5.34 -2.64
N ILE A 7 1.10 -4.82 -2.51
CA ILE A 7 2.13 -4.87 -3.52
C ILE A 7 3.34 -5.60 -2.93
N CYS A 8 3.77 -6.65 -3.61
CA CYS A 8 4.88 -7.53 -3.22
C CYS A 8 6.10 -7.21 -4.07
N LEU A 9 7.25 -6.96 -3.45
CA LEU A 9 8.49 -6.57 -4.13
C LEU A 9 9.53 -7.68 -4.12
N ASP A 10 10.52 -7.66 -5.00
CA ASP A 10 11.73 -8.47 -4.87
C ASP A 10 12.77 -7.77 -3.99
N THR A 11 13.92 -8.41 -3.79
CA THR A 11 15.04 -7.86 -3.01
C THR A 11 15.65 -6.60 -3.62
N ALA A 12 15.40 -6.33 -4.91
CA ALA A 12 15.80 -5.12 -5.62
C ALA A 12 14.67 -4.08 -5.71
N TYR A 13 13.61 -4.20 -4.88
CA TYR A 13 12.44 -3.34 -4.84
C TYR A 13 11.66 -3.26 -6.16
N ARG A 14 11.74 -4.30 -7.00
CA ARG A 14 10.94 -4.44 -8.21
C ARG A 14 9.67 -5.18 -7.88
N VAL A 15 8.57 -4.81 -8.50
CA VAL A 15 7.31 -5.46 -8.17
C VAL A 15 7.24 -6.86 -8.75
N LYS A 16 6.94 -7.82 -7.89
CA LYS A 16 6.66 -9.22 -8.24
C LYS A 16 5.18 -9.44 -8.50
N SER A 17 4.32 -8.87 -7.66
CA SER A 17 2.88 -8.98 -7.79
C SER A 17 2.16 -7.84 -7.09
N ALA A 18 0.90 -7.66 -7.48
CA ALA A 18 -0.01 -6.77 -6.79
C ALA A 18 -1.43 -7.34 -6.83
N SER A 19 -2.11 -7.30 -5.69
CA SER A 19 -3.40 -7.95 -5.50
C SER A 19 -4.38 -6.97 -4.88
N LEU A 20 -5.57 -6.86 -5.49
CA LEU A 20 -6.69 -6.14 -4.90
C LEU A 20 -7.27 -6.98 -3.76
N LEU A 21 -7.21 -6.48 -2.53
CA LEU A 21 -7.70 -7.17 -1.33
C LEU A 21 -9.11 -6.75 -0.93
N SER A 22 -9.50 -5.53 -1.26
CA SER A 22 -10.81 -4.97 -0.90
C SER A 22 -11.25 -3.95 -1.94
N LYS A 23 -12.56 -3.90 -2.20
CA LYS A 23 -13.24 -2.94 -3.07
C LYS A 23 -14.59 -2.59 -2.45
N GLY A 24 -14.78 -1.34 -2.05
CA GLY A 24 -16.01 -0.95 -1.34
C GLY A 24 -16.02 0.48 -0.80
N SER A 25 -17.02 0.77 0.04
CA SER A 25 -17.08 1.99 0.84
C SER A 25 -16.08 1.91 2.01
N PRO A 26 -15.43 3.02 2.42
CA PRO A 26 -14.52 3.07 3.58
C PRO A 26 -15.12 2.47 4.87
N THR A 27 -16.45 2.49 4.97
CA THR A 27 -17.21 2.01 6.12
C THR A 27 -17.33 0.49 6.21
N ASP A 28 -17.35 -0.25 5.08
CA ASP A 28 -17.94 -1.60 5.06
C ASP A 28 -17.00 -2.75 4.70
N THR A 29 -15.79 -2.51 4.16
CA THR A 29 -14.95 -3.63 3.72
C THR A 29 -13.68 -3.76 4.58
N PRO A 30 -13.63 -4.73 5.52
CA PRO A 30 -12.47 -4.94 6.38
C PRO A 30 -11.26 -5.41 5.58
N VAL A 31 -10.12 -4.77 5.83
CA VAL A 31 -8.80 -5.24 5.36
C VAL A 31 -8.34 -6.34 6.30
N TYR A 32 -8.16 -7.54 5.77
CA TYR A 32 -7.68 -8.68 6.56
C TYR A 32 -6.16 -8.86 6.39
N ILE A 33 -5.42 -8.67 7.47
CA ILE A 33 -3.96 -8.84 7.52
C ILE A 33 -3.52 -10.21 6.97
N ARG A 34 -4.29 -11.27 7.26
CA ARG A 34 -4.01 -12.62 6.72
C ARG A 34 -3.91 -12.67 5.19
N HIS A 35 -4.66 -11.84 4.46
CA HIS A 35 -4.60 -11.81 3.00
C HIS A 35 -3.35 -11.07 2.49
N ILE A 36 -2.84 -10.08 3.26
CA ILE A 36 -1.56 -9.42 2.97
C ILE A 36 -0.43 -10.42 3.17
N ALA A 37 -0.43 -11.15 4.28
CA ALA A 37 0.55 -12.22 4.55
C ALA A 37 0.48 -13.34 3.50
N GLU A 38 -0.72 -13.79 3.13
CA GLU A 38 -0.90 -14.78 2.07
C GLU A 38 -0.31 -14.31 0.73
N ALA A 39 -0.52 -13.04 0.35
CA ALA A 39 0.05 -12.48 -0.87
C ALA A 39 1.60 -12.46 -0.82
N ALA A 40 2.18 -12.11 0.33
CA ALA A 40 3.62 -12.15 0.54
C ALA A 40 4.18 -13.58 0.39
N PHE A 41 3.56 -14.55 1.06
CA PHE A 41 3.96 -15.96 0.98
C PHE A 41 3.82 -16.53 -0.43
N ARG A 42 2.70 -16.28 -1.11
CA ARG A 42 2.45 -16.77 -2.46
C ARG A 42 3.39 -16.16 -3.50
N SER A 43 3.79 -14.90 -3.31
CA SER A 43 4.78 -14.26 -4.17
C SER A 43 6.21 -14.64 -3.80
N GLY A 44 6.44 -15.31 -2.66
CA GLY A 44 7.77 -15.64 -2.15
C GLY A 44 8.60 -14.38 -1.92
N THR A 45 8.04 -13.41 -1.20
CA THR A 45 8.76 -12.19 -0.78
C THR A 45 8.66 -11.95 0.71
N ASP A 46 9.67 -11.24 1.22
CA ASP A 46 9.72 -10.63 2.53
C ASP A 46 9.45 -9.10 2.48
N LYS A 47 9.12 -8.51 1.33
CA LYS A 47 8.97 -7.05 1.17
C LYS A 47 7.62 -6.69 0.59
N VAL A 48 6.80 -5.99 1.36
CA VAL A 48 5.46 -5.55 0.93
C VAL A 48 5.16 -4.12 1.29
N PHE A 49 4.35 -3.45 0.49
CA PHE A 49 3.66 -2.23 0.89
C PHE A 49 2.17 -2.35 0.53
N VAL A 50 1.34 -1.50 1.12
CA VAL A 50 -0.08 -1.44 0.80
C VAL A 50 -0.43 -0.08 0.23
N ALA A 51 -1.50 -0.03 -0.55
CA ALA A 51 -2.00 1.23 -1.09
C ALA A 51 -3.52 1.24 -1.22
N HIS A 52 -4.14 2.39 -0.97
CA HIS A 52 -5.54 2.61 -1.32
C HIS A 52 -5.81 4.01 -1.83
N ASN A 53 -6.97 4.19 -2.47
CA ASN A 53 -7.40 5.49 -2.98
C ASN A 53 -8.49 6.11 -2.08
N HIS A 54 -8.47 7.43 -1.92
CA HIS A 54 -9.54 8.24 -1.37
C HIS A 54 -10.30 8.92 -2.52
N PRO A 55 -11.52 8.46 -2.86
CA PRO A 55 -12.35 9.07 -3.90
C PRO A 55 -12.76 10.52 -3.62
N GLY A 56 -12.63 10.97 -2.36
CA GLY A 56 -12.98 12.31 -1.93
C GLY A 56 -11.92 13.39 -2.21
N GLY A 57 -10.76 13.02 -2.78
CA GLY A 57 -9.74 13.98 -3.23
C GLY A 57 -8.71 14.39 -2.17
N ASP A 58 -8.88 14.04 -0.89
CA ASP A 58 -7.89 14.29 0.17
C ASP A 58 -7.09 13.02 0.48
N PRO A 59 -5.75 13.00 0.30
CA PRO A 59 -4.93 11.82 0.59
C PRO A 59 -4.64 11.65 2.09
N LYS A 60 -5.05 12.59 2.97
CA LYS A 60 -4.80 12.46 4.42
C LYS A 60 -5.47 11.21 5.00
N PRO A 61 -4.76 10.44 5.82
CA PRO A 61 -5.30 9.24 6.44
C PRO A 61 -6.39 9.58 7.45
N SER A 62 -7.43 8.75 7.50
CA SER A 62 -8.37 8.71 8.63
C SER A 62 -7.73 8.05 9.86
N ALA A 63 -8.36 8.19 11.02
CA ALA A 63 -7.93 7.48 12.23
C ALA A 63 -7.91 5.95 12.04
N LYS A 64 -8.87 5.43 11.26
CA LYS A 64 -8.96 4.00 10.91
C LYS A 64 -7.80 3.56 10.02
N ASP A 65 -7.38 4.39 9.07
CA ASP A 65 -6.22 4.10 8.22
C ASP A 65 -4.96 3.99 9.07
N ILE A 66 -4.77 4.91 10.03
CA ILE A 66 -3.63 4.89 10.95
C ILE A 66 -3.64 3.60 11.78
N GLU A 67 -4.76 3.27 12.43
CA GLU A 67 -4.89 2.06 13.23
C GLU A 67 -4.60 0.78 12.43
N VAL A 68 -5.22 0.65 11.25
CA VAL A 68 -5.02 -0.50 10.37
C VAL A 68 -3.57 -0.60 9.92
N THR A 69 -2.92 0.52 9.59
CA THR A 69 -1.52 0.53 9.16
C THR A 69 -0.58 0.01 10.25
N LEU A 70 -0.79 0.46 11.49
CA LEU A 70 0.02 0.04 12.63
C LEU A 70 -0.16 -1.45 12.91
N HIS A 71 -1.40 -1.96 12.88
CA HIS A 71 -1.67 -3.38 13.04
C HIS A 71 -1.07 -4.24 11.91
N ILE A 72 -1.15 -3.76 10.65
CA ILE A 72 -0.49 -4.44 9.52
C ILE A 72 1.00 -4.53 9.77
N LYS A 73 1.65 -3.42 10.13
CA LYS A 73 3.08 -3.38 10.38
C LYS A 73 3.48 -4.38 11.47
N GLU A 74 2.83 -4.31 12.62
CA GLU A 74 3.16 -5.17 13.77
C GLU A 74 3.02 -6.66 13.41
N ALA A 75 1.92 -7.02 12.74
CA ALA A 75 1.67 -8.41 12.37
C ALA A 75 2.64 -8.93 11.30
N LEU A 76 3.03 -8.10 10.32
CA LEU A 76 4.00 -8.50 9.30
C LEU A 76 5.42 -8.59 9.86
N ASP A 77 5.81 -7.67 10.77
CA ASP A 77 7.08 -7.74 11.48
C ASP A 77 7.19 -9.07 12.25
N ALA A 78 6.12 -9.52 12.91
CA ALA A 78 6.07 -10.83 13.59
C ALA A 78 6.25 -12.04 12.64
N LEU A 79 5.95 -11.88 11.36
CA LEU A 79 6.13 -12.89 10.32
C LEU A 79 7.45 -12.74 9.56
N SER A 80 8.34 -11.83 10.00
CA SER A 80 9.57 -11.46 9.26
C SER A 80 9.31 -10.99 7.83
N ILE A 81 8.15 -10.34 7.61
CA ILE A 81 7.82 -9.66 6.37
C ILE A 81 7.99 -8.16 6.61
N GLN A 82 8.93 -7.54 5.91
CA GLN A 82 9.19 -6.11 5.95
C GLN A 82 8.02 -5.34 5.34
N PHE A 83 7.26 -4.63 6.19
CA PHE A 83 6.29 -3.64 5.77
C PHE A 83 7.01 -2.33 5.41
N LEU A 84 6.95 -1.97 4.13
CA LEU A 84 7.73 -0.89 3.55
C LEU A 84 7.03 0.45 3.62
N ASP A 85 5.73 0.51 3.36
CA ASP A 85 4.94 1.74 3.44
C ASP A 85 3.44 1.46 3.35
N HIS A 86 2.65 2.50 3.64
CA HIS A 86 1.27 2.63 3.22
C HIS A 86 1.11 3.89 2.38
N ILE A 87 0.66 3.73 1.14
CA ILE A 87 0.40 4.84 0.22
C ILE A 87 -1.10 5.10 0.08
N ILE A 88 -1.54 6.29 0.45
CA ILE A 88 -2.91 6.75 0.17
C ILE A 88 -2.87 7.69 -1.04
N ILE A 89 -3.77 7.47 -1.99
CA ILE A 89 -3.84 8.19 -3.25
C ILE A 89 -5.10 9.05 -3.29
N ALA A 90 -5.01 10.30 -3.75
CA ALA A 90 -6.19 11.09 -4.06
C ALA A 90 -5.91 12.08 -5.21
N GLU A 91 -6.74 12.05 -6.25
CA GLU A 91 -6.63 12.91 -7.46
C GLU A 91 -5.20 13.11 -7.97
N ASP A 92 -4.57 14.26 -7.69
CA ASP A 92 -3.21 14.63 -8.14
C ASP A 92 -2.16 14.55 -7.02
N ASP A 93 -2.51 13.99 -5.86
CA ASP A 93 -1.66 13.92 -4.66
C ASP A 93 -1.68 12.52 -4.01
N TYR A 94 -0.76 12.34 -3.06
CA TYR A 94 -0.64 11.11 -2.29
C TYR A 94 -0.01 11.36 -0.91
N PHE A 95 -0.30 10.45 0.00
CA PHE A 95 0.26 10.40 1.35
C PHE A 95 1.09 9.14 1.51
N SER A 96 2.27 9.26 2.11
CA SER A 96 3.15 8.14 2.48
C SER A 96 3.34 8.15 3.98
N PHE A 97 2.98 7.05 4.64
CA PHE A 97 3.12 6.92 6.09
C PHE A 97 4.59 6.98 6.53
N VAL A 98 5.51 6.48 5.72
CA VAL A 98 6.95 6.57 6.01
C VAL A 98 7.49 7.98 5.81
N ALA A 99 7.13 8.66 4.72
CA ALA A 99 7.58 10.04 4.46
C ALA A 99 7.13 11.00 5.57
N GLU A 100 5.91 10.79 6.08
CA GLU A 100 5.31 11.56 7.16
C GLU A 100 5.69 11.04 8.56
N GLN A 101 6.61 10.07 8.64
CA GLN A 101 7.18 9.52 9.88
C GLN A 101 6.16 8.89 10.84
N LEU A 102 4.97 8.52 10.35
CA LEU A 102 3.96 7.77 11.10
C LEU A 102 4.33 6.29 11.24
N VAL A 103 5.16 5.79 10.31
CA VAL A 103 5.73 4.44 10.35
C VAL A 103 7.23 4.54 10.12
N ARG A 104 8.02 3.79 10.92
CA ARG A 104 9.44 3.63 10.65
C ARG A 104 9.66 2.65 9.50
N GLY A 105 10.40 3.08 8.49
CA GLY A 105 10.83 2.26 7.37
C GLY A 105 11.93 2.96 6.57
N ASP A 106 12.74 2.17 5.86
CA ASP A 106 13.84 2.67 5.02
C ASP A 106 13.41 2.84 3.55
N PHE A 107 12.12 2.68 3.27
CA PHE A 107 11.56 2.78 1.93
C PHE A 107 11.21 4.23 1.62
N THR A 108 11.92 4.81 0.67
CA THR A 108 11.78 6.22 0.32
C THR A 108 10.51 6.48 -0.49
N LYS A 109 10.00 7.72 -0.38
CA LYS A 109 8.87 8.23 -1.15
C LYS A 109 9.05 7.96 -2.65
N GLU A 110 10.25 8.19 -3.18
CA GLU A 110 10.61 8.00 -4.58
C GLU A 110 10.54 6.54 -5.01
N GLN A 111 10.93 5.61 -4.13
CA GLN A 111 10.85 4.17 -4.42
C GLN A 111 9.39 3.70 -4.44
N ALA A 112 8.56 4.16 -3.51
CA ALA A 112 7.14 3.81 -3.46
C ALA A 112 6.39 4.29 -4.71
N VAL A 113 6.60 5.56 -5.08
CA VAL A 113 6.10 6.17 -6.32
C VAL A 113 6.53 5.32 -7.52
N ARG A 114 7.84 5.06 -7.68
CA ARG A 114 8.36 4.32 -8.84
C ARG A 114 7.84 2.88 -8.95
N ALA A 115 7.73 2.16 -7.84
CA ALA A 115 7.20 0.79 -7.81
C ALA A 115 5.73 0.77 -8.23
N SER A 116 4.98 1.75 -7.76
CA SER A 116 3.55 1.85 -8.00
C SER A 116 3.18 2.21 -9.44
N TYR A 117 3.95 3.08 -10.11
CA TYR A 117 3.71 3.39 -11.52
C TYR A 117 4.14 2.26 -12.47
N ARG A 118 5.20 1.51 -12.15
CA ARG A 118 5.75 0.46 -13.03
C ARG A 118 4.85 -0.78 -13.18
N THR A 119 3.89 -0.96 -12.29
CA THR A 119 3.06 -2.17 -12.23
C THR A 119 1.72 -2.05 -12.93
N GLY A 120 1.35 -0.83 -13.32
CA GLY A 120 -0.01 -0.54 -13.75
C GLY A 120 -1.04 -0.61 -12.61
N VAL A 121 -0.64 -0.94 -11.38
CA VAL A 121 -1.55 -1.06 -10.22
C VAL A 121 -2.12 0.31 -9.84
N MET A 122 -1.33 1.36 -10.03
CA MET A 122 -1.79 2.73 -9.89
C MET A 122 -2.34 3.36 -11.18
N GLN A 123 -2.25 2.70 -12.35
CA GLN A 123 -2.81 3.26 -13.61
C GLN A 123 -4.33 3.47 -13.59
N PRO A 124 -5.16 2.61 -12.96
CA PRO A 124 -6.58 2.86 -12.80
C PRO A 124 -6.90 4.11 -11.96
N PHE A 125 -5.99 4.52 -11.07
CA PHE A 125 -6.16 5.65 -10.17
C PHE A 125 -5.49 6.94 -10.69
N PHE A 126 -4.54 6.81 -11.62
CA PHE A 126 -3.87 7.91 -12.30
C PHE A 126 -3.78 7.65 -13.82
N PRO A 127 -4.89 7.74 -14.57
CA PRO A 127 -4.86 7.60 -16.02
C PRO A 127 -4.09 8.72 -16.72
N GLY A 128 -3.91 9.87 -16.05
CA GLY A 128 -3.25 11.08 -16.58
C GLY A 128 -1.75 11.21 -16.29
N TYR A 129 -1.17 10.41 -15.37
CA TYR A 129 0.26 10.47 -15.06
C TYR A 129 1.05 9.58 -16.04
N ARG A 130 0.94 9.89 -17.33
CA ARG A 130 1.93 9.49 -18.32
C ARG A 130 3.04 10.53 -18.29
N LYS A 131 4.29 10.07 -18.20
CA LYS A 131 5.40 10.90 -18.68
C LYS A 131 5.13 11.34 -20.12
#